data_AF-A0A948S3E9-F1
#
_entry.id   AF-A0A948S3E9-F1
#
_cell.length_a   1.000
_cell.length_b   1.000
_cell.length_c   1.000
_cell.angle_alpha   90.00
_cell.angle_beta   90.00
_cell.angle_gamma   90.00
#
_symmetry.space_group_name_H-M   'P 1'
#
loop_
_entity.id
_entity.type
_entity.pdbx_description
1 polymer ?
#
loop_
_entity_poly.entity_id
_entity_poly.type
_entity_poly.pdbx_seq_one_letter_code
_entity_poly.pdbx_strand_id
1 'polypeptide(L)'
;MTAVQQFPRQALHAIKLGLVHPTTGLAMEWQIELADDMKQLLELMRQDLSQPEEVFEFDPDEGDMDFDEDIEEDWLDDDDE
;
A
#
# COMPACT_ATOMS: atom_id res chain seq x y z
N MET A 1 1.50 7.74 -5.66
CA MET A 1 1.91 6.39 -6.19
C MET A 1 3.32 6.31 -6.80
N THR A 2 4.09 7.40 -6.84
CA THR A 2 5.39 7.47 -7.57
C THR A 2 6.60 7.12 -6.70
N ALA A 3 6.48 7.21 -5.36
CA ALA A 3 7.61 7.09 -4.44
C ALA A 3 8.29 5.69 -4.44
N VAL A 4 7.50 4.61 -4.50
CA VAL A 4 8.04 3.23 -4.54
C VAL A 4 8.69 2.92 -5.90
N GLN A 5 8.18 3.49 -6.99
CA GLN A 5 8.70 3.25 -8.34
C GLN A 5 10.09 3.87 -8.55
N GLN A 6 10.41 4.91 -7.79
CA GLN A 6 11.71 5.60 -7.85
C GLN A 6 12.73 5.03 -6.86
N PHE A 7 12.37 3.99 -6.08
CA PHE A 7 13.28 3.43 -5.08
C PHE A 7 14.40 2.64 -5.77
N PRO A 8 15.69 2.93 -5.49
CA PRO A 8 16.82 2.43 -6.29
C PRO A 8 17.11 0.92 -6.12
N ARG A 9 16.42 0.25 -5.19
CA ARG A 9 16.56 -1.18 -4.88
C ARG A 9 15.21 -1.73 -4.44
N GLN A 10 15.11 -3.03 -4.21
CA GLN A 10 13.90 -3.59 -3.59
C GLN A 10 13.70 -3.00 -2.18
N ALA A 11 12.45 -2.63 -1.85
CA ALA A 11 12.02 -2.22 -0.51
C ALA A 11 11.94 -3.43 0.46
N LEU A 12 12.96 -4.29 0.42
CA LEU A 12 13.10 -5.49 1.25
C LEU A 12 14.28 -5.27 2.21
N HIS A 13 14.06 -5.56 3.49
CA HIS A 13 15.09 -5.42 4.52
C HIS A 13 14.94 -6.51 5.59
N ALA A 14 15.97 -7.34 5.72
CA ALA A 14 16.06 -8.36 6.75
C ALA A 14 16.49 -7.72 8.07
N ILE A 15 15.52 -7.26 8.85
CA ILE A 15 15.74 -6.55 10.12
C ILE A 15 16.34 -7.47 11.20
N LYS A 16 16.08 -8.77 11.11
CA LYS A 16 16.41 -9.76 12.13
C LYS A 16 16.95 -11.04 11.49
N LEU A 17 18.04 -11.55 12.03
CA LEU A 17 18.65 -12.82 11.67
C LEU A 17 18.79 -13.69 12.91
N GLY A 18 18.26 -14.91 12.86
CA GLY A 18 18.44 -15.91 13.91
C GLY A 18 19.08 -17.17 13.33
N LEU A 19 20.10 -17.70 14.00
CA LEU A 19 20.72 -18.99 13.65
C LEU A 19 21.23 -19.73 14.88
N VAL A 20 21.36 -21.05 14.76
CA VAL A 20 22.05 -21.88 15.76
C VAL A 20 23.53 -21.92 15.41
N HIS A 21 24.38 -21.47 16.32
CA HIS A 21 25.81 -21.40 16.06
C HIS A 21 26.38 -22.82 15.84
N PRO A 22 27.05 -23.08 14.71
CA PRO A 22 27.39 -24.45 14.30
C PRO A 22 28.40 -25.14 15.23
N THR A 23 29.25 -24.36 15.91
CA THR A 23 30.29 -24.91 16.80
C THR A 23 29.84 -24.99 18.26
N THR A 24 28.95 -24.09 18.70
CA THR A 24 28.55 -23.99 20.12
C THR A 24 27.14 -24.50 20.38
N GLY A 25 26.32 -24.69 19.34
CA GLY A 25 24.93 -25.13 19.45
C GLY A 25 23.99 -24.09 20.08
N LEU A 26 24.47 -22.88 20.35
CA LEU A 26 23.68 -21.84 20.98
C LEU A 26 22.83 -21.11 19.94
N ALA A 27 21.57 -20.87 20.27
CA ALA A 27 20.71 -19.98 19.49
C ALA A 27 21.24 -18.54 19.61
N MET A 28 21.49 -17.92 18.46
CA MET A 28 21.96 -16.55 18.35
C MET A 28 20.99 -15.75 17.49
N GLU A 29 20.84 -14.47 17.84
CA GLU A 29 19.97 -13.54 17.15
C GLU A 29 20.66 -12.19 17.03
N TRP A 30 20.54 -11.58 15.86
CA TRP A 30 20.97 -10.21 15.61
C TRP A 30 19.79 -9.43 15.05
N GLN A 31 19.68 -8.17 15.48
CA GLN A 31 18.72 -7.23 14.96
C GLN A 31 19.45 -5.95 14.57
N ILE A 32 19.06 -5.37 13.45
CA ILE A 32 19.54 -4.08 12.99
C ILE A 32 18.39 -3.08 12.94
N GLU A 33 18.74 -1.79 12.99
CA GLU A 33 17.76 -0.73 12.78
C GLU A 33 17.33 -0.67 11.31
N LEU A 34 16.11 -0.17 11.08
CA LEU A 34 15.61 0.06 9.73
C LEU A 34 16.54 1.04 9.01
N ALA A 35 16.90 0.72 7.77
CA ALA A 35 17.73 1.58 6.94
C ALA A 35 17.05 2.96 6.72
N ASP A 36 17.85 4.02 6.71
CA ASP A 36 17.36 5.40 6.67
C ASP A 36 16.63 5.74 5.36
N ASP A 37 16.98 5.06 4.27
CA ASP A 37 16.28 5.17 2.98
C ASP A 37 14.85 4.61 3.04
N MET A 38 14.64 3.51 3.77
CA MET A 38 13.31 2.94 3.99
C MET A 38 12.46 3.75 4.96
N LYS A 39 13.06 4.37 5.97
CA LYS A 39 12.35 5.33 6.85
C LYS A 39 11.78 6.48 6.02
N GLN A 40 12.56 7.03 5.10
CA GLN A 40 12.13 8.11 4.20
C GLN A 40 11.04 7.65 3.24
N LEU A 41 11.16 6.45 2.66
CA LEU A 41 10.12 5.90 1.79
C LEU A 41 8.78 5.75 2.52
N LEU A 42 8.80 5.23 3.75
CA LEU A 42 7.58 5.08 4.56
C LEU A 42 6.94 6.43 4.90
N GLU A 43 7.74 7.45 5.19
CA GLU A 43 7.24 8.78 5.48
C GLU A 43 6.54 9.40 4.27
N LEU A 44 7.14 9.31 3.08
CA LEU A 44 6.53 9.78 1.83
C LEU A 44 5.19 9.06 1.53
N MET A 45 5.13 7.75 1.77
CA MET A 45 3.90 6.99 1.57
C MET A 45 2.78 7.40 2.53
N ARG A 46 3.10 7.73 3.78
CA ARG A 46 2.11 8.20 4.76
C ARG A 46 1.54 9.56 4.37
N GLN A 47 2.37 10.44 3.81
CA GLN A 47 1.94 11.74 3.32
C GLN A 47 1.02 11.60 2.10
N ASP A 48 1.35 10.72 1.14
CA ASP A 48 0.50 10.42 -0.03
C ASP A 48 -0.92 9.94 0.37
N LEU A 49 -1.03 9.19 1.47
CA LEU A 49 -2.30 8.64 2.00
C LEU A 49 -3.12 9.64 2.84
N SER A 50 -2.51 10.75 3.26
CA SER A 50 -3.17 11.77 4.08
C SER A 50 -3.92 12.83 3.28
N GLN A 51 -4.19 12.58 1.99
CA GLN A 51 -5.15 13.42 1.28
C GLN A 51 -6.46 13.37 2.07
N PRO A 52 -7.04 14.53 2.45
CA PRO A 52 -8.34 14.52 3.07
C PRO A 52 -9.25 13.75 2.13
N GLU A 53 -9.97 12.74 2.65
CA GLU A 53 -11.07 12.19 1.89
C GLU A 53 -11.94 13.38 1.52
N GLU A 54 -12.02 13.67 0.22
CA GLU A 54 -12.98 14.62 -0.31
C GLU A 54 -14.33 14.07 0.14
N VAL A 55 -14.85 14.64 1.23
CA VAL A 55 -16.21 14.38 1.65
C VAL A 55 -17.04 14.95 0.53
N PHE A 56 -17.48 14.07 -0.36
CA PHE A 56 -18.44 14.41 -1.40
C PHE A 56 -19.69 14.85 -0.65
N GLU A 57 -19.82 16.15 -0.43
CA GLU A 57 -20.98 16.74 0.21
C GLU A 57 -22.09 16.62 -0.82
N PHE A 58 -22.91 15.58 -0.65
CA PHE A 58 -24.09 15.36 -1.48
C PHE A 58 -25.05 16.53 -1.20
N ASP A 59 -24.98 17.55 -2.04
CA ASP A 59 -25.91 18.67 -2.03
C ASP A 59 -27.18 18.26 -2.80
N PRO A 60 -28.31 18.02 -2.11
CA PRO A 60 -29.54 17.60 -2.76
C PRO A 60 -30.20 18.72 -3.60
N ASP A 61 -29.69 19.96 -3.58
CA ASP A 61 -30.26 21.11 -4.28
C ASP A 61 -29.48 21.49 -5.56
N GLU A 62 -28.26 20.97 -5.76
CA GLU A 62 -27.48 21.13 -7.01
C GLU A 62 -27.73 19.98 -8.00
N GLY A 63 -28.95 19.97 -8.55
CA GLY A 63 -29.23 19.47 -9.91
C GLY A 63 -29.49 17.97 -10.04
N ASP A 64 -30.67 17.65 -10.57
CA ASP A 64 -31.04 16.34 -11.11
C ASP A 64 -29.87 15.73 -11.90
N MET A 65 -29.12 14.83 -11.28
CA MET A 65 -28.54 13.75 -12.06
C MET A 65 -29.75 12.93 -12.50
N ASP A 66 -30.25 13.22 -13.71
CA ASP A 66 -30.92 12.21 -14.53
C ASP A 66 -29.94 11.05 -14.57
N PHE A 67 -30.12 10.13 -13.63
CA PHE A 67 -29.48 8.84 -13.62
C PHE A 67 -30.07 8.17 -14.84
N ASP A 68 -29.41 8.34 -15.98
CA ASP A 68 -29.80 7.66 -17.21
C ASP A 68 -30.03 6.21 -16.81
N GLU A 69 -31.26 5.73 -17.01
CA GLU A 69 -31.64 4.32 -16.76
C GLU A 69 -30.77 3.35 -17.60
N ASP A 70 -29.93 3.87 -18.50
CA ASP A 70 -28.87 3.19 -19.23
C ASP A 70 -27.57 3.06 -18.40
N ILE A 71 -27.65 2.64 -17.13
CA ILE A 71 -26.61 1.72 -16.66
C ILE A 71 -26.81 0.46 -17.49
N GLU A 72 -26.10 0.38 -18.61
CA GLU A 72 -25.90 -0.88 -19.30
C GLU A 72 -25.42 -1.89 -18.26
N GLU A 73 -26.16 -2.99 -18.12
CA GLU A 73 -25.86 -4.14 -17.28
C GLU A 73 -24.56 -4.84 -17.73
N ASP A 74 -23.42 -4.14 -17.79
CA ASP A 74 -22.12 -4.70 -18.18
C ASP A 74 -21.45 -5.52 -17.05
N TRP A 75 -22.21 -5.82 -15.99
CA TRP A 75 -21.87 -6.82 -14.97
C TRP A 75 -22.61 -8.15 -15.19
N LEU A 76 -23.40 -8.27 -16.26
CA LEU A 76 -23.97 -9.53 -16.71
C LEU A 76 -23.54 -9.79 -18.15
N ASP A 77 -22.27 -10.16 -18.34
CA ASP A 77 -21.98 -11.28 -19.23
C ASP A 77 -20.60 -11.93 -18.98
N ASP A 78 -20.68 -13.26 -18.93
CA ASP A 78 -19.67 -14.30 -19.17
C ASP A 78 -18.44 -14.45 -18.24
N ASP A 79 -18.58 -15.38 -17.27
CA ASP A 79 -17.60 -16.47 -17.16
C ASP A 79 -18.34 -17.78 -16.81
N ASP A 80 -19.07 -18.30 -17.81
CA ASP A 80 -19.41 -19.71 -17.92
C ASP A 80 -18.18 -20.44 -18.51
N GLU A 81 -17.41 -21.14 -17.67
CA GLU A 81 -16.75 -22.41 -18.03
C GLU A 81 -16.52 -23.34 -16.83
#